data_AF-M2R2Y8-F1
#
_entry.id   AF-M2R2Y8-F1
#
_cell.length_a   1.000
_cell.length_b   1.000
_cell.length_c   1.000
_cell.angle_alpha   90.00
_cell.angle_beta   90.00
_cell.angle_gamma   90.00
#
_symmetry.space_group_name_H-M   'P 1'
#
loop_
_entity.id
_entity.type
_entity.pdbx_description
1 polymer ?
#
loop_
_entity_poly.entity_id
_entity_poly.type
_entity_poly.pdbx_seq_one_letter_code
_entity_poly.pdbx_strand_id
1 'polypeptide(L)'
;MPLVDDCIRMDLLYRLRWNLLADLHDVEIVWGSRNEEEIGPFFEHASADADFGLPSLSRLEVKSRECDEKFRLSYDSDPTESSYQPPPPLIIQNEDGASITFRQFVTEVHAYLNEHFEEVKKAQRVVAAEPWSETLLYFRRAWPYETEDGNVVVYVEMMPRAADAKFRDILWGQQLNKAHEYERKIQGRRFRLVKPK
;
A
#
# COMPACT_ATOMS: atom_id res chain seq x y z
N MET A 1 12.78 -3.96 19.47
CA MET A 1 12.69 -3.31 18.14
C MET A 1 11.23 -3.26 17.74
N PRO A 2 10.75 -2.16 17.11
CA PRO A 2 9.46 -2.19 16.44
C PRO A 2 9.45 -3.36 15.46
N LEU A 3 8.30 -4.01 15.26
CA LEU A 3 8.16 -4.91 14.12
C LEU A 3 8.27 -4.06 12.86
N VAL A 4 8.83 -4.60 11.78
CA VAL A 4 8.96 -3.85 10.51
C VAL A 4 7.60 -3.30 10.06
N ASP A 5 6.51 -4.02 10.35
CA ASP A 5 5.12 -3.58 10.14
C ASP A 5 4.73 -2.26 10.84
N ASP A 6 5.49 -1.83 11.86
CA ASP A 6 5.25 -0.59 12.59
C ASP A 6 5.97 0.62 11.94
N CYS A 7 6.82 0.42 10.92
CA CYS A 7 7.58 1.53 10.31
C CYS A 7 6.75 2.39 9.33
N ILE A 8 5.58 1.91 8.91
CA ILE A 8 4.61 2.68 8.11
C ILE A 8 3.25 2.72 8.81
N ARG A 9 2.49 3.79 8.57
CA ARG A 9 1.18 4.04 9.17
C ARG A 9 0.08 3.19 8.52
N MET A 10 0.13 1.90 8.83
CA MET A 10 -0.83 0.91 8.33
C MET A 10 -2.28 1.23 8.72
N ASP A 11 -2.51 1.92 9.84
CA ASP A 11 -3.84 2.43 10.22
C ASP A 11 -4.47 3.32 9.14
N LEU A 12 -3.67 4.19 8.51
CA LEU A 12 -4.16 5.09 7.48
C LEU A 12 -4.26 4.39 6.12
N LEU A 13 -3.28 3.54 5.77
CA LEU A 13 -3.33 2.77 4.51
C LEU A 13 -4.56 1.87 4.41
N TYR A 14 -4.94 1.23 5.52
CA TYR A 14 -6.14 0.38 5.55
C TYR A 14 -7.47 1.15 5.48
N ARG A 15 -7.43 2.47 5.60
CA ARG A 15 -8.60 3.35 5.48
C ARG A 15 -8.76 3.95 4.08
N LEU A 16 -7.77 3.80 3.20
CA LEU A 16 -7.84 4.32 1.83
C LEU A 16 -8.73 3.45 0.94
N ARG A 17 -9.61 4.11 0.18
CA ARG A 17 -10.30 3.51 -0.97
C ARG A 17 -9.70 4.11 -2.22
N TRP A 18 -8.84 3.32 -2.84
CA TRP A 18 -7.99 3.81 -3.91
C TRP A 18 -8.18 2.94 -5.15
N ASN A 19 -8.93 3.50 -6.11
CA ASN A 19 -9.04 2.98 -7.46
C ASN A 19 -7.89 3.54 -8.29
N LEU A 20 -7.01 2.69 -8.81
CA LEU A 20 -5.84 3.13 -9.58
C LEU A 20 -6.17 3.51 -11.01
N LEU A 21 -7.33 3.05 -11.50
CA LEU A 21 -7.85 3.42 -12.82
C LEU A 21 -8.66 4.71 -12.83
N ALA A 22 -8.98 5.25 -11.64
CA ALA A 22 -9.67 6.51 -11.51
C ALA A 22 -8.69 7.69 -11.47
N ASP A 23 -9.21 8.92 -11.46
CA ASP A 23 -8.36 10.08 -11.26
C ASP A 23 -7.71 10.01 -9.86
N LEU A 24 -6.51 10.58 -9.73
CA LEU A 24 -5.84 10.69 -8.44
C LEU A 24 -6.73 11.34 -7.38
N HIS A 25 -7.57 12.31 -7.76
CA HIS A 25 -8.44 13.05 -6.85
C HIS A 25 -9.68 12.24 -6.42
N ASP A 26 -9.94 11.10 -7.07
CA ASP A 26 -11.01 10.17 -6.69
C ASP A 26 -10.58 9.20 -5.57
N VAL A 27 -9.36 9.34 -5.03
CA VAL A 27 -8.94 8.59 -3.84
C VAL A 27 -9.74 9.07 -2.64
N GLU A 28 -10.43 8.15 -1.98
CA GLU A 28 -11.21 8.44 -0.77
C GLU A 28 -10.50 7.87 0.47
N ILE A 29 -10.82 8.42 1.63
CA ILE A 29 -10.40 7.90 2.92
C ILE A 29 -11.61 7.72 3.83
N VAL A 30 -11.60 6.65 4.64
CA VAL A 30 -12.59 6.43 5.70
C VAL A 30 -12.03 6.92 7.04
N TRP A 31 -12.68 7.89 7.68
CA TRP A 31 -12.31 8.39 9.02
C TRP A 31 -13.46 8.21 10.02
N GLY A 32 -13.18 8.48 11.29
CA GLY A 32 -14.16 8.34 12.37
C GLY A 32 -14.00 7.06 13.20
N SER A 33 -14.81 6.96 14.24
CA SER A 33 -14.85 5.83 15.16
C SER A 33 -15.65 4.68 14.55
N ARG A 34 -15.46 3.45 15.05
CA ARG A 34 -16.24 2.31 14.58
C ARG A 34 -17.74 2.59 14.81
N ASN A 35 -18.54 2.50 13.74
CA ASN A 35 -19.97 2.83 13.64
C ASN A 35 -20.32 4.31 13.41
N GLU A 36 -19.34 5.22 13.40
CA GLU A 36 -19.48 6.64 13.09
C GLU A 36 -18.51 7.01 11.96
N GLU A 37 -18.39 6.12 10.98
CA GLU A 37 -17.43 6.25 9.89
C GLU A 37 -17.97 7.16 8.80
N GLU A 38 -17.13 8.07 8.36
CA GLU A 38 -17.39 8.99 7.25
C GLU A 38 -16.42 8.71 6.12
N ILE A 39 -16.85 9.02 4.89
CA ILE A 39 -16.09 8.81 3.66
C ILE A 39 -16.05 10.12 2.90
N GLY A 40 -14.90 10.42 2.33
CA GLY A 40 -14.72 11.58 1.47
C GLY A 40 -13.32 11.70 0.91
N PRO A 41 -13.02 12.81 0.22
CA PRO A 41 -11.81 12.97 -0.56
C PRO A 41 -10.56 12.91 0.32
N PHE A 42 -9.62 12.02 -0.02
CA PHE A 42 -8.40 11.85 0.74
C PHE A 42 -7.52 13.10 0.73
N PHE A 43 -7.36 13.74 -0.43
CA PHE A 43 -6.46 14.90 -0.60
C PHE A 43 -6.92 16.17 0.13
N GLU A 44 -8.18 16.22 0.58
CA GLU A 44 -8.76 17.28 1.41
C GLU A 44 -8.69 16.96 2.91
N HIS A 45 -8.44 15.71 3.27
CA HIS A 45 -8.39 15.26 4.65
C HIS A 45 -7.00 15.48 5.27
N ALA A 46 -6.94 15.84 6.56
CA ALA A 46 -5.68 16.12 7.28
C ALA A 46 -4.68 14.94 7.28
N SER A 47 -5.16 13.70 7.13
CA SER A 47 -4.30 12.52 7.01
C SER A 47 -3.42 12.53 5.76
N ALA A 48 -3.76 13.30 4.72
CA ALA A 48 -2.91 13.42 3.53
C ALA A 48 -1.55 14.05 3.88
N ASP A 49 -1.53 15.02 4.80
CA ASP A 49 -0.31 15.72 5.18
C ASP A 49 0.39 15.08 6.39
N ALA A 50 -0.14 13.94 6.88
CA ALA A 50 0.51 13.18 7.94
C ALA A 50 1.74 12.42 7.42
N ASP A 51 2.72 12.22 8.29
CA ASP A 51 3.86 11.35 8.06
C ASP A 51 3.42 9.94 7.65
N PHE A 52 4.01 9.44 6.57
CA PHE A 52 3.79 8.08 6.08
C PHE A 52 4.39 7.04 7.03
N GLY A 53 5.55 7.36 7.60
CA GLY A 53 6.32 6.48 8.47
C GLY A 53 6.13 6.75 9.96
N LEU A 54 6.38 5.73 10.79
CA LEU A 54 6.55 5.90 12.24
C LEU A 54 7.66 4.99 12.79
N PRO A 55 8.92 5.46 12.94
CA PRO A 55 9.37 6.85 12.84
C PRO A 55 9.30 7.42 11.43
N SER A 56 9.34 8.74 11.32
CA SER A 56 9.36 9.48 10.06
C SER A 56 10.39 8.91 9.08
N LEU A 57 9.99 8.72 7.82
CA LEU A 57 10.84 8.18 6.75
C LEU A 57 11.09 9.29 5.74
N SER A 58 12.34 9.63 5.47
CA SER A 58 12.70 10.57 4.39
C SER A 58 12.96 9.89 3.05
N ARG A 59 13.10 8.56 3.06
CA ARG A 59 13.36 7.74 1.88
C ARG A 59 12.66 6.39 2.00
N LEU A 60 12.05 5.95 0.91
CA LEU A 60 11.57 4.58 0.74
C LEU A 60 11.65 4.11 -0.71
N GLU A 61 11.66 2.80 -0.91
CA GLU A 61 11.59 2.15 -2.22
C GLU A 61 10.24 1.44 -2.35
N VAL A 62 9.55 1.59 -3.48
CA VAL A 62 8.26 0.95 -3.74
C VAL A 62 8.39 -0.05 -4.88
N LYS A 63 7.81 -1.25 -4.69
CA LYS A 63 7.72 -2.31 -5.70
C LYS A 63 6.28 -2.78 -5.87
N SER A 64 5.91 -3.14 -7.10
CA SER A 64 4.68 -3.93 -7.32
C SER A 64 4.94 -5.37 -6.91
N ARG A 65 4.08 -5.90 -6.03
CA ARG A 65 4.13 -7.30 -5.62
C ARG A 65 3.96 -8.23 -6.81
N GLU A 66 3.01 -7.94 -7.70
CA GLU A 66 2.68 -8.77 -8.84
C GLU A 66 3.89 -8.92 -9.77
N CYS A 67 4.55 -7.80 -10.08
CA CYS A 67 5.76 -7.80 -10.89
C CYS A 67 6.90 -8.56 -10.20
N ASP A 68 7.13 -8.38 -8.91
CA ASP A 68 8.18 -9.10 -8.18
C ASP A 68 7.90 -10.61 -8.11
N GLU A 69 6.64 -11.02 -7.90
CA GLU A 69 6.26 -12.43 -7.89
C GLU A 69 6.42 -13.09 -9.26
N LYS A 70 6.01 -12.41 -10.35
CA LYS A 70 6.27 -12.90 -11.71
C LYS A 70 7.76 -13.05 -11.98
N PHE A 71 8.58 -12.12 -11.49
CA PHE A 71 10.04 -12.22 -11.58
C PHE A 71 10.57 -13.48 -10.90
N ARG A 72 10.18 -13.71 -9.64
CA ARG A 72 10.59 -14.90 -8.89
C ARG A 72 10.16 -16.20 -9.57
N LEU A 73 8.91 -16.26 -10.05
CA LEU A 73 8.39 -17.42 -10.78
C LEU A 73 9.14 -17.68 -12.10
N SER A 74 9.67 -16.64 -12.74
CA SER A 74 10.49 -16.79 -13.95
C SER A 74 11.90 -17.28 -13.68
N TYR A 75 12.40 -17.11 -12.44
CA TYR A 75 13.75 -17.49 -12.03
C TYR A 75 13.90 -18.99 -11.73
N ASP A 76 12.80 -19.67 -11.39
CA ASP A 76 12.76 -21.12 -11.17
C ASP A 76 12.93 -21.92 -12.49
N SER A 77 12.78 -21.26 -13.63
CA SER A 77 13.16 -21.76 -14.95
C SER A 77 14.54 -21.19 -15.32
N ASP A 78 15.50 -22.05 -15.69
CA ASP A 78 16.89 -21.70 -16.03
C ASP A 78 17.04 -20.25 -16.56
N PRO A 79 17.77 -19.37 -15.84
CA PRO A 79 17.80 -17.94 -16.16
C PRO A 79 18.48 -17.74 -17.52
N THR A 80 17.65 -17.51 -18.54
CA THR A 80 18.09 -17.07 -19.86
C THR A 80 18.18 -15.54 -19.90
N GLU A 81 18.94 -15.00 -20.86
CA GLU A 81 19.00 -13.54 -21.11
C GLU A 81 17.62 -12.93 -21.42
N SER A 82 16.63 -13.77 -21.76
CA SER A 82 15.22 -13.41 -21.97
C SER A 82 14.33 -13.52 -20.72
N SER A 83 14.91 -13.74 -19.53
CA SER A 83 14.15 -13.77 -18.29
C SER A 83 13.43 -12.44 -18.06
N TYR A 84 12.20 -12.52 -17.58
CA TYR A 84 11.40 -11.34 -17.29
C TYR A 84 12.13 -10.45 -16.29
N GLN A 85 12.04 -9.12 -16.46
CA GLN A 85 12.55 -8.14 -15.50
C GLN A 85 11.39 -7.25 -15.07
N PRO A 86 11.19 -7.03 -13.75
CA PRO A 86 10.17 -6.12 -13.29
C PRO A 86 10.52 -4.67 -13.67
N PRO A 87 9.53 -3.76 -13.68
CA PRO A 87 9.82 -2.33 -13.78
C PRO A 87 10.80 -1.89 -12.68
N PRO A 88 11.64 -0.86 -12.95
CA PRO A 88 12.51 -0.29 -11.92
C PRO A 88 11.70 0.11 -10.69
N PRO A 89 12.19 -0.14 -9.45
CA PRO A 89 11.49 0.30 -8.25
C PRO A 89 11.32 1.82 -8.22
N LEU A 90 10.16 2.28 -7.74
CA LEU A 90 9.95 3.70 -7.46
C LEU A 90 10.75 4.09 -6.23
N ILE A 91 11.51 5.19 -6.31
CA ILE A 91 12.22 5.77 -5.18
C ILE A 91 11.53 7.07 -4.80
N ILE A 92 10.97 7.11 -3.59
CA ILE A 92 10.44 8.33 -2.98
C ILE A 92 11.51 8.82 -1.99
N GLN A 93 12.05 10.02 -2.21
CA GLN A 93 13.13 10.57 -1.38
C GLN A 93 13.01 12.09 -1.26
N ASN A 94 13.06 12.58 -0.03
CA ASN A 94 13.16 13.99 0.30
C ASN A 94 14.61 14.32 0.66
N GLU A 95 15.32 15.02 -0.23
CA GLU A 95 16.75 15.34 -0.10
C GLU A 95 17.07 16.26 1.09
N ASP A 96 16.08 17.03 1.55
CA ASP A 96 16.18 17.88 2.74
C ASP A 96 16.03 17.08 4.06
N GLY A 97 15.80 15.77 3.97
CA GLY A 97 15.55 14.90 5.11
C GLY A 97 14.14 15.03 5.69
N ALA A 98 13.23 15.77 5.03
CA ALA A 98 11.85 15.88 5.48
C ALA A 98 11.11 14.53 5.40
N SER A 99 10.13 14.34 6.27
CA SER A 99 9.30 13.13 6.27
C SER A 99 8.47 13.03 5.01
N ILE A 100 8.39 11.83 4.44
CA ILE A 100 7.47 11.49 3.36
C ILE A 100 6.05 11.56 3.91
N THR A 101 5.20 12.34 3.26
CA THR A 101 3.77 12.44 3.62
C THR A 101 2.96 11.36 2.93
N PHE A 102 1.77 11.09 3.47
CA PHE A 102 0.79 10.23 2.80
C PHE A 102 0.39 10.74 1.41
N ARG A 103 0.25 12.06 1.26
CA ARG A 103 -0.04 12.73 -0.01
C ARG A 103 1.03 12.40 -1.05
N GLN A 104 2.30 12.56 -0.66
CA GLN A 104 3.44 12.24 -1.52
C GLN A 104 3.45 10.76 -1.90
N PHE A 105 3.32 9.87 -0.92
CA PHE A 105 3.27 8.42 -1.16
C PHE A 105 2.15 8.05 -2.15
N VAL A 106 0.91 8.47 -1.90
CA VAL A 106 -0.23 8.14 -2.76
C VAL A 106 -0.03 8.70 -4.17
N THR A 107 0.45 9.94 -4.28
CA THR A 107 0.68 10.60 -5.59
C THR A 107 1.73 9.86 -6.41
N GLU A 108 2.90 9.60 -5.84
CA GLU A 108 4.01 8.99 -6.57
C GLU A 108 3.73 7.52 -6.91
N VAL A 109 3.14 6.76 -5.97
CA VAL A 109 2.75 5.37 -6.22
C VAL A 109 1.62 5.28 -7.24
N HIS A 110 0.67 6.21 -7.24
CA HIS A 110 -0.39 6.27 -8.25
C HIS A 110 0.22 6.49 -9.64
N ALA A 111 1.13 7.45 -9.78
CA ALA A 111 1.82 7.72 -11.03
C ALA A 111 2.63 6.51 -11.51
N TYR A 112 3.43 5.90 -10.63
CA TYR A 112 4.24 4.72 -10.93
C TYR A 112 3.41 3.53 -11.40
N LEU A 113 2.32 3.22 -10.69
CA LEU A 113 1.46 2.09 -11.05
C LEU A 113 0.72 2.33 -12.36
N ASN A 114 0.35 3.59 -12.67
CA ASN A 114 -0.26 3.93 -13.95
C ASN A 114 0.73 3.88 -15.11
N GLU A 115 1.96 4.35 -14.91
CA GLU A 115 3.03 4.25 -15.92
C GLU A 115 3.32 2.79 -16.30
N HIS A 116 3.34 1.89 -15.31
CA HIS A 116 3.62 0.48 -15.52
C HIS A 116 2.38 -0.41 -15.52
N PHE A 117 1.20 0.17 -15.73
CA PHE A 117 -0.09 -0.52 -15.58
C PHE A 117 -0.20 -1.80 -16.39
N GLU A 118 0.19 -1.74 -17.68
CA GLU A 118 0.14 -2.91 -18.56
C GLU A 118 1.09 -4.03 -18.11
N GLU A 119 2.21 -3.70 -17.47
CA GLU A 119 3.13 -4.72 -16.95
C GLU A 119 2.59 -5.34 -15.66
N VAL A 120 2.06 -4.53 -14.74
CA VAL A 120 1.38 -5.02 -13.53
C VAL A 120 0.24 -5.97 -13.90
N LYS A 121 -0.54 -5.61 -14.91
CA LYS A 121 -1.62 -6.44 -15.46
C LYS A 121 -1.12 -7.76 -16.04
N LYS A 122 -0.03 -7.76 -16.81
CA LYS A 122 0.60 -9.01 -17.30
C LYS A 122 1.12 -9.86 -16.15
N ALA A 123 1.74 -9.25 -15.15
CA ALA A 123 2.27 -9.94 -13.99
C ALA A 123 1.17 -10.62 -13.17
N GLN A 124 0.08 -9.89 -12.93
CA GLN A 124 -1.08 -10.42 -12.23
C GLN A 124 -1.72 -11.63 -12.95
N ARG A 125 -1.74 -11.65 -14.29
CA ARG A 125 -2.26 -12.81 -15.06
C ARG A 125 -1.46 -14.09 -14.81
N VAL A 126 -0.14 -13.97 -14.69
CA VAL A 126 0.74 -15.11 -14.40
C VAL A 126 0.49 -15.60 -12.97
N VAL A 127 0.35 -14.68 -12.03
CA VAL A 127 0.20 -15.00 -10.60
C VAL A 127 -1.20 -15.56 -10.27
N ALA A 128 -2.26 -15.03 -10.89
CA ALA A 128 -3.65 -15.35 -10.53
C ALA A 128 -4.21 -16.63 -11.18
N ALA A 129 -3.52 -17.21 -12.18
CA ALA A 129 -3.92 -18.43 -12.90
C ALA A 129 -5.37 -18.47 -13.46
N GLU A 130 -6.03 -17.32 -13.62
CA GLU A 130 -7.42 -17.22 -14.05
C GLU A 130 -7.63 -16.23 -15.22
N PRO A 131 -8.63 -16.48 -16.10
CA PRO A 131 -8.95 -15.59 -17.20
C PRO A 131 -9.54 -14.27 -16.68
N TRP A 132 -8.87 -13.18 -17.03
CA TRP A 132 -9.24 -11.80 -16.68
C TRP A 132 -10.65 -11.48 -17.21
N SER A 133 -11.57 -11.10 -16.33
CA SER A 133 -12.76 -10.31 -16.69
C SER A 133 -12.56 -8.89 -16.17
N GLU A 134 -12.77 -7.90 -17.05
CA GLU A 134 -12.94 -6.45 -16.81
C GLU A 134 -12.50 -5.93 -15.42
N THR A 135 -11.22 -6.05 -15.09
CA THR A 135 -10.77 -5.84 -13.71
C THR A 135 -10.54 -4.36 -13.44
N LEU A 136 -11.31 -3.80 -12.50
CA LEU A 136 -10.89 -2.58 -11.81
C LEU A 136 -9.71 -2.90 -10.90
N LEU A 137 -8.61 -2.14 -10.99
CA LEU A 137 -7.46 -2.29 -10.08
C LEU A 137 -7.64 -1.35 -8.89
N TYR A 138 -7.81 -1.94 -7.70
CA TYR A 138 -7.79 -1.20 -6.45
C TYR A 138 -6.57 -1.57 -5.64
N PHE A 139 -6.03 -0.59 -4.92
CA PHE A 139 -5.04 -0.82 -3.89
C PHE A 139 -5.59 -1.80 -2.84
N ARG A 140 -4.87 -2.89 -2.60
CA ARG A 140 -5.25 -3.92 -1.61
C ARG A 140 -4.52 -3.77 -0.29
N ARG A 141 -3.21 -3.53 -0.32
CA ARG A 141 -2.40 -3.32 0.87
C ARG A 141 -1.00 -2.94 0.44
N ALA A 142 -0.28 -2.37 1.38
CA ALA A 142 1.16 -2.31 1.35
C ALA A 142 1.72 -3.05 2.57
N TRP A 143 2.95 -3.53 2.48
CA TRP A 143 3.71 -3.94 3.67
C TRP A 143 5.16 -3.53 3.50
N PRO A 144 5.77 -3.02 4.57
CA PRO A 144 7.17 -2.67 4.56
C PRO A 144 8.05 -3.89 4.82
N TYR A 145 9.29 -3.80 4.34
CA TYR A 145 10.40 -4.68 4.66
C TYR A 145 11.65 -3.81 4.83
N GLU A 146 12.42 -4.02 5.89
CA GLU A 146 13.68 -3.31 6.11
C GLU A 146 14.83 -4.17 5.57
N THR A 147 15.66 -3.60 4.71
CA THR A 147 16.84 -4.26 4.15
C THR A 147 17.99 -4.27 5.15
N GLU A 148 19.02 -5.09 4.91
CA GLU A 148 20.24 -5.11 5.73
C GLU A 148 20.92 -3.74 5.84
N ASP A 149 20.83 -2.93 4.78
CA ASP A 149 21.36 -1.56 4.74
C ASP A 149 20.47 -0.51 5.47
N GLY A 150 19.38 -0.93 6.11
CA GLY A 150 18.44 -0.04 6.81
C GLY A 150 17.46 0.72 5.90
N ASN A 151 17.40 0.40 4.60
CA ASN A 151 16.41 0.97 3.69
C ASN A 151 15.04 0.31 3.91
N VAL A 152 13.97 1.10 3.78
CA VAL A 152 12.59 0.58 3.80
C VAL A 152 12.09 0.35 2.39
N VAL A 153 11.77 -0.90 2.08
CA VAL A 153 11.11 -1.33 0.84
C VAL A 153 9.64 -1.59 1.14
N VAL A 154 8.74 -0.97 0.39
CA VAL A 154 7.30 -1.13 0.48
C VAL A 154 6.81 -1.89 -0.74
N TYR A 155 6.26 -3.07 -0.53
CA TYR A 155 5.54 -3.78 -1.58
C TYR A 155 4.10 -3.32 -1.59
N VAL A 156 3.59 -3.02 -2.78
CA VAL A 156 2.20 -2.63 -2.99
C VAL A 156 1.50 -3.72 -3.80
N GLU A 157 0.32 -4.13 -3.34
CA GLU A 157 -0.48 -5.20 -3.93
C GLU A 157 -1.84 -4.68 -4.42
N MET A 158 -2.26 -5.19 -5.57
CA MET A 158 -3.49 -4.87 -6.28
C MET A 158 -4.57 -5.93 -6.07
N MET A 159 -5.84 -5.50 -6.14
CA MET A 159 -6.98 -6.42 -6.13
C MET A 159 -7.32 -6.89 -7.56
N PRO A 160 -7.28 -8.21 -7.86
CA PRO A 160 -7.58 -8.76 -9.19
C PRO A 160 -9.07 -8.91 -9.54
N ARG A 161 -10.01 -8.56 -8.64
CA ARG A 161 -11.45 -8.86 -8.83
C ARG A 161 -12.42 -7.77 -8.35
N ALA A 162 -12.08 -6.50 -8.55
CA ALA A 162 -12.87 -5.42 -7.96
C ALA A 162 -14.05 -4.93 -8.81
N ALA A 163 -14.38 -5.60 -9.92
CA ALA A 163 -15.56 -5.29 -10.72
C ALA A 163 -16.87 -5.62 -9.99
N ASP A 164 -16.87 -6.64 -9.13
CA ASP A 164 -18.01 -6.95 -8.27
C ASP A 164 -18.02 -5.99 -7.06
N ALA A 165 -18.97 -5.06 -7.07
CA ALA A 165 -19.14 -4.07 -6.00
C ALA A 165 -19.32 -4.72 -4.62
N LYS A 166 -20.03 -5.84 -4.53
CA LYS A 166 -20.26 -6.55 -3.25
C LYS A 166 -18.97 -7.19 -2.75
N PHE A 167 -18.20 -7.79 -3.65
CA PHE A 167 -16.89 -8.36 -3.28
C PHE A 167 -15.94 -7.27 -2.80
N ARG A 168 -15.95 -6.12 -3.46
CA ARG A 168 -15.15 -4.95 -3.12
C ARG A 168 -15.50 -4.39 -1.74
N ASP A 169 -16.80 -4.25 -1.44
CA ASP A 169 -17.29 -3.83 -0.12
C ASP A 169 -16.86 -4.79 1.00
N ILE A 170 -16.88 -6.10 0.75
CA ILE A 170 -16.39 -7.11 1.69
C ILE A 170 -14.89 -6.91 1.95
N LEU A 171 -14.09 -6.73 0.91
CA LEU A 171 -12.63 -6.55 1.06
C LEU A 171 -12.29 -5.25 1.78
N TRP A 172 -12.97 -4.15 1.48
CA TRP A 172 -12.79 -2.90 2.22
C TRP A 172 -13.22 -3.03 3.67
N GLY A 173 -14.33 -3.71 3.95
CA GLY A 173 -14.72 -4.03 5.32
C GLY A 173 -13.64 -4.81 6.07
N GLN A 174 -12.94 -5.73 5.40
CA GLN A 174 -11.80 -6.45 5.99
C GLN A 174 -10.59 -5.53 6.25
N GLN A 175 -10.24 -4.63 5.32
CA GLN A 175 -9.17 -3.66 5.54
C GLN A 175 -9.50 -2.73 6.71
N LEU A 176 -10.72 -2.19 6.74
CA LEU A 176 -11.16 -1.28 7.78
C LEU A 176 -11.17 -1.95 9.16
N ASN A 177 -11.60 -3.22 9.24
CA ASN A 177 -11.46 -4.02 10.47
C ASN A 177 -9.98 -4.14 10.92
N LYS A 178 -9.03 -4.29 9.99
CA LYS A 178 -7.60 -4.27 10.32
C LYS A 178 -7.12 -2.91 10.81
N ALA A 179 -7.61 -1.81 10.24
CA ALA A 179 -7.33 -0.45 10.75
C ALA A 179 -7.75 -0.34 12.22
N HIS A 180 -8.99 -0.74 12.55
CA HIS A 180 -9.51 -0.74 13.92
C HIS A 180 -8.73 -1.67 14.86
N GLU A 181 -8.29 -2.82 14.38
CA GLU A 181 -7.41 -3.71 15.16
C GLU A 181 -6.05 -3.08 15.44
N TYR A 182 -5.45 -2.42 14.45
CA TYR A 182 -4.17 -1.76 14.59
C TYR A 182 -4.25 -0.57 15.56
N GLU A 183 -5.28 0.25 15.46
CA GLU A 183 -5.56 1.35 16.39
C GLU A 183 -5.74 0.85 17.83
N ARG A 184 -6.52 -0.23 18.03
CA ARG A 184 -6.69 -0.85 19.36
C ARG A 184 -5.37 -1.38 19.90
N LYS A 185 -4.52 -2.00 19.06
CA LYS A 185 -3.18 -2.46 19.47
C LYS A 185 -2.30 -1.29 19.91
N ILE A 186 -2.29 -0.18 19.18
CA ILE A 186 -1.52 1.03 19.53
C ILE A 186 -2.03 1.65 20.83
N GLN A 187 -3.34 1.83 20.97
CA GLN A 187 -3.94 2.38 22.19
C GLN A 187 -3.61 1.49 23.40
N GLY A 188 -3.79 0.18 23.28
CA GLY A 188 -3.46 -0.79 24.33
C GLY A 188 -1.97 -0.78 24.73
N ARG A 189 -1.05 -0.54 23.78
CA ARG A 189 0.38 -0.34 24.07
C ARG A 189 0.63 0.96 24.84
N ARG A 190 -0.03 2.06 24.49
CA ARG A 190 0.08 3.35 25.21
C ARG A 190 -0.36 3.22 26.67
N PHE A 191 -1.44 2.51 26.97
CA PHE A 191 -1.90 2.31 28.35
C PHE A 191 -0.96 1.46 29.22
N ARG A 192 -0.15 0.57 28.63
CA ARG A 192 0.82 -0.23 29.40
C ARG A 192 2.10 0.54 29.77
N LEU A 193 2.39 1.63 29.06
CA LEU A 193 3.58 2.47 29.32
C LEU A 193 3.33 3.53 30.40
N VAL A 194 2.06 3.82 30.72
CA VAL A 194 1.68 4.67 31.84
C VAL A 194 1.44 3.79 33.07
N LYS A 195 2.52 3.36 33.74
CA LYS A 195 2.37 2.88 35.12
C LYS A 195 2.08 4.10 36.02
N PRO A 196 1.01 4.10 36.82
CA PRO A 196 0.83 5.13 37.83
C PRO A 196 2.03 5.07 38.81
N LYS A 197 2.57 6.24 39.12
CA LYS A 197 3.59 6.42 40.17
C LYS A 197 2.96 6.25 41.55
#